data_AF-A0AAJ1ESG8-F1
#
_entry.id   AF-A0AAJ1ESG8-F1
#
_cell.length_a   1.000
_cell.length_b   1.000
_cell.length_c   1.000
_cell.angle_alpha   90.00
_cell.angle_beta   90.00
_cell.angle_gamma   90.00
#
_symmetry.space_group_name_H-M   'P 1'
#
loop_
_entity.id
_entity.type
_entity.pdbx_description
1 polymer ?
#
loop_
_entity_poly.entity_id
_entity_poly.type
_entity_poly.pdbx_seq_one_letter_code
_entity_poly.pdbx_strand_id
1 'polypeptide(L)'
;MQKLMDKMENVLAPLATKIGSNKILKAISTAFNLIMPLIILGAIFTLLSTLSLDAYQQFLADSGVGTVLSLVGKFTTDMLAVYVSFTAAYAFIRNEG
;
A
#
# COMPACT_ATOMS: atom_id res chain seq x y z
N MET A 1 -20.88 1.02 -30.27
CA MET A 1 -19.68 1.01 -29.41
C MET A 1 -19.10 2.41 -29.23
N GLN A 2 -18.81 3.17 -30.30
CA GLN A 2 -18.31 4.55 -30.19
C GLN A 2 -19.19 5.45 -29.30
N LYS A 3 -20.51 5.53 -29.54
CA LYS A 3 -21.43 6.33 -28.70
C LYS A 3 -21.47 5.96 -27.21
N LEU A 4 -21.16 4.71 -26.85
CA LEU A 4 -21.07 4.28 -25.45
C LEU A 4 -19.75 4.73 -24.84
N MET A 5 -18.66 4.59 -25.60
CA MET A 5 -17.32 5.08 -25.24
C MET A 5 -17.32 6.59 -25.06
N ASP A 6 -17.94 7.33 -25.98
CA ASP A 6 -18.09 8.79 -25.91
C ASP A 6 -18.90 9.22 -24.68
N LYS A 7 -19.99 8.51 -24.34
CA LYS A 7 -20.77 8.80 -23.13
C LYS A 7 -19.97 8.50 -21.85
N MET A 8 -19.19 7.42 -21.84
CA MET A 8 -18.33 7.08 -20.71
C MET A 8 -17.22 8.12 -20.54
N GLU A 9 -16.57 8.54 -21.61
CA GLU A 9 -15.51 9.56 -21.58
C GLU A 9 -16.05 10.90 -21.04
N ASN A 10 -17.19 11.35 -21.56
CA ASN A 10 -17.84 12.60 -21.13
C ASN A 10 -18.23 12.61 -19.64
N VAL A 11 -18.35 11.44 -18.99
CA VAL A 11 -18.68 11.32 -17.55
C VAL A 11 -17.43 11.04 -16.72
N LEU A 12 -16.59 10.12 -17.16
CA LEU A 12 -15.40 9.67 -16.40
C LEU A 12 -14.27 10.70 -16.43
N ALA A 13 -14.05 11.40 -17.56
CA ALA A 13 -13.01 12.42 -17.67
C ALA A 13 -13.21 13.58 -16.67
N PRO A 14 -14.40 14.21 -16.54
CA PRO A 14 -14.59 15.26 -15.54
C PRO A 14 -14.59 14.73 -14.10
N LEU A 15 -15.03 13.49 -13.86
CA LEU A 15 -14.93 12.86 -12.54
C LEU A 15 -13.48 12.63 -12.13
N ALA A 16 -12.65 12.07 -13.02
CA ALA A 16 -11.23 11.87 -12.81
C ALA A 16 -10.52 13.20 -12.55
N THR A 17 -10.87 14.24 -13.29
CA THR A 17 -10.33 15.60 -13.08
C THR A 17 -10.68 16.15 -11.70
N LYS A 18 -11.93 15.99 -11.24
CA LYS A 18 -12.35 16.42 -9.90
C LYS A 18 -11.66 15.64 -8.77
N ILE A 19 -11.46 14.33 -8.96
CA ILE A 19 -10.76 13.47 -8.00
C ILE A 19 -9.27 13.85 -7.94
N GLY A 20 -8.62 14.00 -9.09
CA GLY A 20 -7.19 14.32 -9.17
C GLY A 20 -6.83 15.75 -8.74
N SER A 21 -7.75 16.70 -8.92
CA SER A 21 -7.57 18.09 -8.47
C SER A 21 -7.88 18.29 -6.99
N ASN A 22 -8.50 17.31 -6.31
CA ASN A 22 -8.77 17.41 -4.88
C ASN A 22 -7.47 17.27 -4.08
N LYS A 23 -7.15 18.31 -3.31
CA LYS A 23 -5.92 18.38 -2.50
C LYS A 23 -5.77 17.22 -1.51
N ILE A 24 -6.85 16.82 -0.85
CA ILE A 24 -6.84 15.75 0.17
C ILE A 24 -6.57 14.41 -0.51
N LEU A 25 -7.30 14.10 -1.59
CA LEU A 25 -7.11 12.84 -2.33
C LEU A 25 -5.73 12.78 -2.97
N LYS A 26 -5.21 13.91 -3.48
CA LYS A 26 -3.85 14.01 -4.01
C LYS A 26 -2.80 13.77 -2.92
N ALA A 27 -2.99 14.32 -1.72
CA ALA A 27 -2.09 14.09 -0.58
C ALA A 27 -2.08 12.62 -0.16
N ILE A 28 -3.26 11.98 -0.07
CA ILE A 28 -3.38 10.55 0.23
C ILE A 28 -2.68 9.71 -0.83
N SER A 29 -2.95 9.96 -2.13
CA SER A 29 -2.29 9.26 -3.23
C SER A 29 -0.77 9.38 -3.16
N THR A 30 -0.26 10.59 -2.87
CA THR A 30 1.16 10.84 -2.70
C THR A 30 1.73 10.08 -1.49
N ALA A 31 1.02 10.06 -0.37
CA ALA A 31 1.42 9.33 0.84
C ALA A 31 1.55 7.82 0.57
N PHE A 32 0.55 7.22 -0.08
CA PHE A 32 0.61 5.83 -0.48
C PHE A 32 1.77 5.54 -1.42
N ASN A 33 2.06 6.44 -2.37
CA ASN A 33 3.21 6.31 -3.26
C ASN A 33 4.55 6.33 -2.51
N LEU A 34 4.67 7.14 -1.45
CA LEU A 34 5.88 7.20 -0.62
C LEU A 34 6.11 5.91 0.18
N ILE A 35 5.05 5.25 0.64
CA ILE A 35 5.15 4.02 1.46
C ILE A 35 5.08 2.73 0.63
N MET A 36 4.89 2.80 -0.70
CA MET A 36 4.85 1.62 -1.57
C MET A 36 6.01 0.63 -1.33
N PRO A 37 7.28 1.06 -1.20
CA PRO A 37 8.38 0.13 -0.95
C PRO A 37 8.22 -0.65 0.36
N LEU A 38 7.72 0.02 1.41
CA LEU A 38 7.48 -0.60 2.72
C LEU A 38 6.35 -1.63 2.65
N ILE A 39 5.28 -1.32 1.91
CA ILE A 39 4.17 -2.26 1.67
C ILE A 39 4.66 -3.50 0.92
N ILE A 40 5.45 -3.31 -0.15
CA ILE A 40 6.00 -4.42 -0.94
C ILE A 40 6.89 -5.31 -0.07
N LEU A 41 7.77 -4.72 0.74
CA LEU A 41 8.59 -5.48 1.69
C LEU A 41 7.71 -6.27 2.65
N GLY A 42 6.75 -5.62 3.32
CA GLY A 42 5.84 -6.29 4.25
C GLY A 42 5.11 -7.48 3.62
N ALA A 43 4.66 -7.34 2.37
CA ALA A 43 4.01 -8.41 1.62
C ALA A 43 4.94 -9.60 1.35
N ILE A 44 6.20 -9.36 0.96
CA ILE A 44 7.19 -10.42 0.73
C ILE A 44 7.46 -11.20 2.02
N PHE A 45 7.74 -10.50 3.12
CA PHE A 45 8.02 -11.15 4.40
C PHE A 45 6.81 -11.92 4.94
N THR A 46 5.61 -11.38 4.75
CA THR A 46 4.36 -12.08 5.10
C THR A 46 4.22 -13.37 4.29
N LEU A 47 4.41 -13.31 2.97
CA LEU A 47 4.36 -14.49 2.11
C LEU A 47 5.38 -15.55 2.51
N LEU A 48 6.61 -15.15 2.83
CA LEU A 48 7.64 -16.05 3.32
C LEU A 48 7.25 -16.67 4.66
N SER A 49 6.60 -15.92 5.56
CA SER A 49 6.14 -16.47 6.85
C SER A 49 4.97 -17.46 6.69
N THR A 50 4.07 -17.22 5.74
CA THR A 50 2.81 -17.98 5.59
C THR A 50 2.88 -19.08 4.53
N LEU A 51 4.04 -19.31 3.91
CA LEU A 51 4.20 -20.31 2.87
C LEU A 51 3.89 -21.71 3.41
N SER A 52 2.80 -22.31 2.95
CA SER A 52 2.27 -23.57 3.47
C SER A 52 2.94 -24.79 2.81
N LEU A 53 4.23 -24.97 3.10
CA LEU A 53 5.02 -26.13 2.70
C LEU A 53 5.53 -26.83 3.96
N ASP A 54 5.20 -28.10 4.15
CA ASP A 54 5.44 -28.82 5.41
C ASP A 54 6.92 -28.82 5.84
N ALA A 55 7.84 -29.13 4.92
CA ALA A 55 9.29 -29.14 5.19
C ALA A 55 9.84 -27.74 5.51
N TYR A 56 9.27 -26.70 4.90
CA TYR A 56 9.67 -25.32 5.12
C TYR A 56 9.17 -24.80 6.48
N GLN A 57 7.95 -25.17 6.87
CA GLN A 57 7.41 -24.78 8.17
C GLN A 57 8.12 -25.48 9.34
N GLN A 58 8.52 -26.75 9.15
CA GLN A 58 9.40 -27.42 10.12
C GLN A 58 10.75 -26.71 10.23
N PHE A 59 11.39 -26.36 9.10
CA PHE A 59 12.62 -25.59 9.11
C PHE A 59 12.47 -24.23 9.83
N LEU A 60 11.36 -23.52 9.62
CA LEU A 60 11.10 -22.25 10.28
C LEU A 60 10.91 -22.38 11.80
N ALA A 61 10.28 -23.47 12.24
CA ALA A 61 10.12 -23.78 13.66
C ALA A 61 11.46 -24.16 14.31
N ASP A 62 12.26 -25.00 13.66
CA ASP A 62 13.52 -25.50 14.19
C ASP A 62 14.64 -24.45 14.19
N SER A 63 14.65 -23.57 13.17
CA SER A 63 15.66 -22.50 13.05
C SER A 63 15.33 -21.24 13.86
N GLY A 64 14.09 -21.09 14.33
CA GLY A 64 13.61 -19.86 14.99
C GLY A 64 13.45 -18.66 14.05
N VAL A 65 13.74 -18.81 12.75
CA VAL A 65 13.63 -17.75 11.74
C VAL A 65 12.16 -17.33 11.53
N GLY A 66 11.21 -18.24 11.79
CA GLY A 66 9.77 -17.93 11.73
C GLY A 66 9.35 -16.78 12.66
N THR A 67 10.00 -16.63 13.82
CA THR A 67 9.74 -15.52 14.75
C THR A 67 10.20 -14.18 14.17
N VAL A 68 11.35 -14.15 13.50
CA VAL A 68 11.87 -12.94 12.85
C VAL A 68 10.99 -12.55 11.66
N LEU A 69 10.59 -13.52 10.84
CA LEU A 69 9.70 -13.32 9.69
C LEU A 69 8.34 -12.74 10.10
N SER A 70 7.72 -13.31 11.13
CA SER A 70 6.44 -12.80 11.67
C SER A 70 6.57 -11.43 12.32
N LEU A 71 7.73 -11.10 12.91
CA LEU A 71 8.00 -9.78 13.49
C LEU A 71 8.01 -8.69 12.42
N VAL A 72 8.60 -8.95 11.25
CA VAL A 72 8.61 -7.99 10.15
C VAL A 72 7.19 -7.65 9.71
N GLY A 73 6.33 -8.66 9.58
CA GLY A 73 4.91 -8.46 9.25
C GLY A 73 4.20 -7.52 10.24
N LYS A 74 4.48 -7.64 11.54
CA LYS A 74 3.94 -6.73 12.56
C LYS A 74 4.42 -5.29 12.37
N PHE A 75 5.71 -5.09 12.12
CA PHE A 75 6.26 -3.75 11.94
C PHE A 75 5.86 -3.08 10.62
N THR A 76 5.46 -3.84 9.60
CA THR A 76 5.02 -3.27 8.32
C THR A 76 3.51 -3.12 8.26
N THR A 77 2.77 -4.20 8.51
CA THR A 77 1.33 -4.29 8.23
C THR A 77 0.52 -3.72 9.39
N ASP A 78 0.82 -4.11 10.63
CA ASP A 78 0.06 -3.66 11.80
C ASP A 78 0.32 -2.17 12.08
N MET A 79 1.52 -1.67 11.76
CA MET A 79 1.90 -0.27 11.90
C MET A 79 1.58 0.60 10.67
N LEU A 80 0.97 0.03 9.62
CA LEU A 80 0.72 0.73 8.35
C LEU A 80 -0.05 2.04 8.55
N ALA A 81 -1.05 2.04 9.43
CA ALA A 81 -1.85 3.23 9.75
C ALA A 81 -1.00 4.38 10.30
N VAL A 82 0.01 4.06 11.14
CA VAL A 82 0.93 5.04 11.69
C VAL A 82 1.77 5.65 10.58
N TYR A 83 2.36 4.84 9.70
CA TYR A 83 3.15 5.35 8.58
C TYR A 83 2.32 6.20 7.62
N VAL A 84 1.10 5.77 7.30
CA VAL A 84 0.17 6.52 6.44
C VAL A 84 -0.17 7.86 7.08
N SER A 85 -0.39 7.92 8.40
CA SER A 85 -0.76 9.18 9.08
C SER A 85 0.32 10.26 8.94
N PHE A 86 1.59 9.90 9.19
CA PHE A 86 2.72 10.83 9.07
C PHE A 86 3.01 11.20 7.61
N THR A 87 2.97 10.23 6.71
CA THR A 87 3.23 10.48 5.28
C THR A 87 2.12 11.27 4.61
N ALA A 88 0.85 11.11 5.03
CA ALA A 88 -0.27 11.91 4.58
C ALA A 88 -0.15 13.36 5.05
N ALA A 89 0.21 13.60 6.32
CA ALA A 89 0.48 14.94 6.83
C ALA A 89 1.64 15.61 6.07
N TYR A 90 2.74 14.90 5.87
CA TYR A 90 3.88 15.38 5.09
C TYR A 90 3.54 15.67 3.63
N ALA A 91 2.80 14.76 2.98
CA ALA A 91 2.38 14.92 1.60
C ALA A 91 1.38 16.08 1.43
N PHE A 92 0.53 16.34 2.42
CA PHE A 92 -0.39 17.48 2.41
C PHE A 92 0.40 18.79 2.42
N ILE A 93 1.31 18.98 3.38
CA ILE A 93 2.14 20.19 3.48
C ILE A 93 2.99 20.38 2.22
N ARG A 94 3.61 19.31 1.72
CA ARG A 94 4.47 19.37 0.52
C ARG A 94 3.71 19.67 -0.78
N ASN A 95 2.43 19.30 -0.86
CA ASN A 95 1.59 19.58 -2.02
C ASN A 95 0.92 20.96 -1.95
N GLU A 96 0.88 21.60 -0.77
CA GLU A 96 0.38 22.97 -0.58
C GLU A 96 1.47 24.04 -0.61
N GLY A 97 2.74 23.65 -0.42
CA GLY A 97 3.91 24.50 -0.64
C GLY A 97 4.24 24.76 -2.10
#